data_AF-A0A5J6HZY3-F1
#
_entry.id   AF-A0A5J6HZY3-F1
#
_cell.length_a   1.000
_cell.length_b   1.000
_cell.length_c   1.000
_cell.angle_alpha   90.00
_cell.angle_beta   90.00
_cell.angle_gamma   90.00
#
_symmetry.space_group_name_H-M   'P 1'
#
loop_
_entity.id
_entity.type
_entity.pdbx_description
1 polymer ?
#
loop_
_entity_poly.entity_id
_entity_poly.type
_entity_poly.pdbx_seq_one_letter_code
_entity_poly.pdbx_strand_id
1 'polypeptide(L)'
;MSTETTAIPAEVAAHVLSHFGRGGYPAGDWSESLITLIDRADMINRAKLLAAFPDYGAAVLLAKYDEEGIDKLKRAARLVCIRCGDEDGPFAGAPRQPLCEPCARPMPLDGVA
;
A
#
# COMPACT_ATOMS: atom_id res chain seq x y z
N MET A 1 -29.59 6.63 5.69
CA MET A 1 -28.59 5.58 5.39
C MET A 1 -27.42 6.29 4.71
N SER A 2 -26.48 6.80 5.50
CA SER A 2 -25.34 7.54 4.97
C SER A 2 -24.30 6.53 4.50
N THR A 3 -24.15 6.38 3.20
CA THR A 3 -23.03 5.67 2.57
C THR A 3 -21.80 6.57 2.69
N GLU A 4 -21.15 6.58 3.85
CA GLU A 4 -19.75 6.94 3.88
C GLU A 4 -19.02 5.80 3.17
N THR A 5 -18.72 6.01 1.89
CA THR A 5 -17.63 5.30 1.24
C THR A 5 -16.40 5.65 2.06
N THR A 6 -16.05 4.83 3.06
CA THR A 6 -14.85 5.01 3.86
C THR A 6 -13.68 5.00 2.88
N ALA A 7 -13.22 6.19 2.51
CA ALA A 7 -12.11 6.35 1.60
C ALA A 7 -10.91 5.69 2.27
N ILE A 8 -10.31 4.68 1.64
CA ILE A 8 -9.16 3.96 2.19
C ILE A 8 -8.10 4.99 2.57
N PRO A 9 -7.66 5.05 3.84
CA PRO A 9 -6.63 5.99 4.27
C PRO A 9 -5.35 5.80 3.46
N ALA A 10 -4.67 6.91 3.12
CA ALA A 10 -3.47 6.89 2.29
C ALA A 10 -2.37 5.96 2.85
N GLU A 11 -2.19 5.96 4.17
CA GLU A 11 -1.25 5.09 4.86
C GLU A 11 -1.62 3.62 4.74
N VAL A 12 -2.90 3.27 4.92
CA VAL A 12 -3.39 1.89 4.75
C VAL A 12 -3.17 1.42 3.31
N ALA A 13 -3.44 2.29 2.33
CA ALA A 13 -3.19 1.98 0.93
C ALA A 13 -1.69 1.75 0.66
N ALA A 14 -0.80 2.57 1.21
CA ALA A 14 0.64 2.41 1.06
C ALA A 14 1.15 1.10 1.68
N HIS A 15 0.65 0.73 2.88
CA HIS A 15 0.98 -0.54 3.53
C HIS A 15 0.56 -1.74 2.69
N VAL A 16 -0.68 -1.73 2.19
CA VAL A 16 -1.22 -2.84 1.39
C VAL A 16 -0.48 -2.94 0.05
N LEU A 17 -0.20 -1.80 -0.61
CA LEU A 17 0.65 -1.80 -1.82
C LEU A 17 2.01 -2.43 -1.55
N SER A 18 2.62 -2.14 -0.39
CA SER A 18 3.92 -2.68 -0.02
C SER A 18 3.86 -4.19 0.17
N HIS A 19 2.81 -4.68 0.85
CA HIS A 19 2.57 -6.12 1.06
C HIS A 19 2.46 -6.88 -0.27
N PHE A 20 1.79 -6.30 -1.27
CA PHE A 20 1.64 -6.91 -2.61
C PHE A 20 2.83 -6.64 -3.56
N GLY A 21 3.89 -5.98 -3.09
CA GLY A 21 5.06 -5.65 -3.92
C GLY A 21 4.77 -4.66 -5.06
N ARG A 22 3.79 -3.76 -4.85
CA ARG A 22 3.33 -2.78 -5.86
C ARG A 22 3.75 -1.33 -5.56
N GLY A 23 4.73 -1.16 -4.68
CA GLY A 23 5.20 0.14 -4.16
C GLY A 23 4.62 0.46 -2.79
N GLY A 24 4.72 1.70 -2.32
CA GLY A 24 4.30 2.07 -0.95
C GLY A 24 5.42 1.87 0.07
N TYR A 25 5.06 1.81 1.35
CA TYR A 25 6.01 1.58 2.43
C TYR A 25 5.47 0.49 3.36
N PRO A 26 6.35 -0.31 3.99
CA PRO A 26 5.92 -1.40 4.83
C PRO A 26 5.21 -0.88 6.08
N ALA A 27 4.20 -1.62 6.53
CA ALA A 27 3.57 -1.36 7.81
C ALA A 27 4.49 -1.79 8.97
N GLY A 28 4.16 -1.34 10.19
CA GLY A 28 4.77 -1.94 11.39
C GLY A 28 4.32 -3.40 11.59
N ASP A 29 5.06 -4.16 12.40
CA ASP A 29 4.90 -5.62 12.57
C ASP A 29 3.45 -6.09 12.80
N TRP A 30 2.71 -5.37 13.65
CA TRP A 30 1.32 -5.71 13.96
C TRP A 30 0.42 -5.55 12.73
N SER A 31 0.53 -4.42 12.03
CA SER A 31 -0.26 -4.13 10.83
C SER A 31 0.12 -5.05 9.68
N GLU A 32 1.41 -5.35 9.51
CA GLU A 32 1.87 -6.31 8.50
C GLU A 32 1.32 -7.72 8.76
N SER A 33 1.32 -8.14 10.03
CA SER A 33 0.71 -9.41 10.45
C SER A 33 -0.80 -9.42 10.19
N LEU A 34 -1.49 -8.30 10.44
CA LEU A 34 -2.92 -8.14 10.15
C LEU A 34 -3.20 -8.25 8.65
N ILE A 35 -2.45 -7.54 7.81
CA ILE A 35 -2.58 -7.60 6.34
C ILE A 35 -2.39 -9.04 5.86
N THR A 36 -1.32 -9.70 6.31
CA THR A 36 -1.03 -11.11 6.00
C THR A 36 -2.15 -12.04 6.44
N LEU A 37 -2.74 -11.81 7.63
CA LEU A 37 -3.86 -12.58 8.14
C LEU A 37 -5.10 -12.41 7.26
N ILE A 38 -5.44 -11.18 6.87
CA ILE A 38 -6.59 -10.90 5.99
C ILE A 38 -6.39 -11.54 4.62
N ASP A 39 -5.17 -11.43 4.06
CA ASP A 39 -4.83 -11.95 2.74
C ASP A 39 -5.03 -13.47 2.64
N ARG A 40 -4.62 -14.20 3.69
CA ARG A 40 -4.65 -15.67 3.73
C ARG A 40 -5.90 -16.29 4.34
N ALA A 41 -6.74 -15.51 5.02
CA ALA A 41 -7.87 -16.05 5.77
C ALA A 41 -8.92 -16.71 4.87
N ASP A 42 -9.50 -17.81 5.36
CA ASP A 42 -10.71 -18.40 4.78
C ASP A 42 -11.89 -17.43 4.85
N MET A 43 -12.96 -17.74 4.12
CA MET A 43 -14.12 -16.84 3.98
C MET A 43 -14.73 -16.41 5.32
N ILE A 44 -14.83 -17.31 6.30
CA ILE A 44 -15.46 -17.04 7.60
C ILE A 44 -14.56 -16.14 8.44
N ASN A 45 -13.28 -16.49 8.55
CA ASN A 45 -12.35 -15.70 9.35
C ASN A 45 -12.03 -14.35 8.71
N ARG A 46 -11.98 -14.29 7.38
CA ARG A 46 -11.86 -13.02 6.64
C ARG A 46 -13.04 -12.10 6.91
N ALA A 47 -14.27 -12.62 6.89
CA ALA A 47 -15.44 -11.80 7.22
C ALA A 47 -15.35 -11.18 8.63
N LYS A 48 -14.87 -11.94 9.61
CA LYS A 48 -14.62 -11.43 10.99
C LYS A 48 -13.53 -10.36 11.01
N LEU A 49 -12.41 -10.59 10.30
CA LEU A 49 -11.31 -9.63 10.23
C LEU A 49 -11.75 -8.33 9.55
N LEU A 50 -12.52 -8.41 8.46
CA LEU A 50 -13.06 -7.25 7.76
C LEU A 50 -14.02 -6.43 8.63
N ALA A 51 -14.81 -7.09 9.47
CA ALA A 51 -15.69 -6.39 10.41
C ALA A 51 -14.90 -5.66 11.51
N ALA A 52 -13.77 -6.23 11.96
CA ALA A 52 -12.92 -5.65 13.00
C ALA A 52 -11.95 -4.57 12.47
N PHE A 53 -11.47 -4.73 11.23
CA PHE A 53 -10.46 -3.87 10.60
C PHE A 53 -10.90 -3.47 9.19
N PRO A 54 -11.94 -2.63 9.07
CA PRO A 54 -12.58 -2.35 7.79
C PRO A 54 -11.64 -1.71 6.76
N ASP A 55 -10.75 -0.81 7.17
CA ASP A 55 -9.85 -0.12 6.23
C ASP A 55 -8.84 -1.08 5.59
N TYR A 56 -8.12 -1.86 6.39
CA TYR A 56 -7.20 -2.88 5.89
C TYR A 56 -7.95 -3.99 5.15
N GLY A 57 -9.12 -4.38 5.64
CA GLY A 57 -9.97 -5.38 4.99
C GLY A 57 -10.39 -4.95 3.58
N ALA A 58 -10.91 -3.73 3.44
CA ALA A 58 -11.30 -3.15 2.16
C ALA A 58 -10.10 -3.02 1.21
N ALA A 59 -8.96 -2.54 1.71
CA ALA A 59 -7.76 -2.39 0.90
C ALA A 59 -7.21 -3.73 0.38
N VAL A 60 -7.15 -4.76 1.23
CA VAL A 60 -6.71 -6.10 0.81
C VAL A 60 -7.68 -6.72 -0.19
N LEU A 61 -8.99 -6.63 0.04
CA LEU A 61 -9.97 -7.13 -0.93
C LEU A 61 -9.86 -6.42 -2.28
N LEU A 62 -9.70 -5.09 -2.23
CA LEU A 62 -9.52 -4.28 -3.43
C LEU A 62 -8.28 -4.74 -4.20
N ALA A 63 -7.14 -4.91 -3.53
CA ALA A 63 -5.91 -5.41 -4.16
C ALA A 63 -6.04 -6.82 -4.78
N LYS A 64 -6.77 -7.74 -4.13
CA LYS A 64 -6.87 -9.14 -4.58
C LYS A 64 -7.90 -9.38 -5.69
N TYR A 65 -9.03 -8.67 -5.65
CA TYR A 65 -10.23 -9.08 -6.40
C TYR A 65 -10.73 -8.02 -7.39
N ASP A 66 -10.30 -6.77 -7.28
CA ASP A 66 -10.65 -5.73 -8.24
C ASP A 66 -9.54 -5.61 -9.29
N GLU A 67 -9.90 -5.69 -10.56
CA GLU A 67 -8.97 -5.60 -11.68
C GLU A 67 -8.17 -4.29 -11.68
N GLU A 68 -8.80 -3.19 -11.25
CA GLU A 68 -8.19 -1.88 -11.11
C GLU A 68 -7.76 -1.59 -9.66
N GLY A 69 -7.76 -2.62 -8.80
CA GLY A 69 -7.60 -2.45 -7.36
C GLY A 69 -6.28 -1.82 -6.96
N ILE A 70 -5.19 -2.25 -7.60
CA ILE A 70 -3.85 -1.68 -7.38
C ILE A 70 -3.81 -0.20 -7.78
N ASP A 71 -4.41 0.18 -8.91
CA ASP A 71 -4.42 1.58 -9.36
C ASP A 71 -5.30 2.46 -8.47
N LYS A 72 -6.43 1.94 -7.99
CA LYS A 72 -7.27 2.60 -6.99
C LYS A 72 -6.50 2.84 -5.68
N LEU A 73 -5.72 1.84 -5.23
CA LEU A 73 -4.86 1.99 -4.05
C LEU A 73 -3.74 2.99 -4.26
N LYS A 74 -3.08 3.01 -5.43
CA LYS A 74 -2.06 4.02 -5.77
C LYS A 74 -2.63 5.43 -5.66
N ARG A 75 -3.81 5.67 -6.24
CA ARG A 75 -4.53 6.95 -6.14
C ARG A 75 -4.90 7.30 -4.70
N ALA A 76 -5.31 6.31 -3.91
CA ALA A 76 -5.62 6.52 -2.48
C ALA A 76 -4.37 6.88 -1.66
N ALA A 77 -3.23 6.25 -1.95
CA ALA A 77 -1.96 6.46 -1.25
C ALA A 77 -1.35 7.85 -1.52
N ARG A 78 -1.67 8.48 -2.66
CA ARG A 78 -1.17 9.82 -3.06
C ARG A 78 0.35 9.95 -2.90
N LEU A 79 1.07 8.92 -3.29
CA LEU A 79 2.53 8.88 -3.18
C LEU A 79 3.12 9.70 -4.33
N VAL A 80 3.89 10.72 -3.97
CA VAL A 80 4.62 11.58 -4.91
C VAL A 80 6.09 11.58 -4.51
N CYS A 81 6.98 11.27 -5.44
CA CYS A 81 8.41 11.21 -5.16
C CYS A 81 8.90 12.62 -4.78
N ILE A 82 9.48 12.77 -3.59
CA ILE A 82 9.98 14.08 -3.16
C ILE A 82 11.16 14.60 -4.00
N ARG A 83 11.79 13.73 -4.80
CA ARG A 83 12.98 14.05 -5.60
C ARG A 83 12.67 14.36 -7.06
N CYS A 84 11.77 13.62 -7.70
CA CYS A 84 11.43 13.80 -9.12
C CYS A 84 9.96 14.12 -9.39
N GLY A 85 9.10 14.13 -8.38
CA GLY A 85 7.66 14.38 -8.53
C GLY A 85 6.87 13.25 -9.18
N ASP A 86 7.50 12.10 -9.44
CA ASP A 86 6.85 10.92 -10.02
C ASP A 86 5.74 10.38 -9.09
N GLU A 87 4.61 9.99 -9.68
CA GLU A 87 3.40 9.48 -9.02
C GLU A 87 3.17 7.98 -9.32
N ASP A 88 3.88 7.40 -10.29
CA ASP A 88 3.59 6.04 -10.80
C ASP A 88 4.21 4.92 -9.93
N GLY A 89 5.30 5.22 -9.22
CA GLY A 89 6.02 4.28 -8.34
C GLY A 89 6.78 3.18 -9.10
N PRO A 90 7.32 2.14 -8.42
CA PRO A 90 7.20 1.84 -6.99
C PRO A 90 7.95 2.85 -6.12
N PHE A 91 7.42 3.09 -4.92
CA PHE A 91 8.03 3.96 -3.92
C PHE A 91 8.75 3.14 -2.85
N ALA A 92 9.81 3.72 -2.28
CA ALA A 92 10.59 3.24 -1.15
C ALA A 92 10.80 4.40 -0.17
N GLY A 93 11.14 4.07 1.09
CA GLY A 93 11.43 5.06 2.13
C GLY A 93 10.27 5.31 3.10
N ALA A 94 10.41 6.33 3.94
CA ALA A 94 9.47 6.65 5.01
C ALA A 94 8.22 7.40 4.48
N PRO A 95 7.08 7.36 5.19
CA PRO A 95 5.82 8.01 4.78
C PRO A 95 5.94 9.50 4.43
N ARG A 96 6.83 10.21 5.13
CA ARG A 96 7.07 11.66 4.94
C ARG A 96 8.16 11.96 3.92
N GLN A 97 8.86 10.94 3.42
CA GLN A 97 9.95 11.06 2.47
C GLN A 97 9.89 9.94 1.41
N PRO A 98 8.76 9.75 0.71
CA PRO A 98 8.66 8.74 -0.33
C PRO A 98 9.60 9.07 -1.49
N LEU A 99 10.44 8.12 -1.87
CA LEU A 99 11.30 8.18 -3.05
C LEU A 99 10.84 7.09 -4.02
N CYS A 100 10.65 7.40 -5.30
CA CYS A 100 10.48 6.35 -6.29
C CYS A 100 11.76 5.48 -6.33
N GLU A 101 11.64 4.21 -6.70
CA GLU A 101 12.75 3.26 -6.71
C GLU A 101 14.00 3.80 -7.45
N PRO A 102 13.89 4.44 -8.64
CA PRO A 102 15.04 5.08 -9.28
C PRO A 102 15.73 6.15 -8.42
N CYS A 103 14.94 6.97 -7.71
CA CYS A 103 15.45 8.02 -6.84
C CYS A 103 16.02 7.49 -5.50
N ALA A 104 15.56 6.31 -5.08
CA ALA A 104 15.98 5.63 -3.86
C ALA A 104 17.26 4.80 -4.05
N ARG A 105 17.57 4.37 -5.29
CA ARG A 105 18.82 3.64 -5.57
C ARG A 105 20.02 4.54 -5.22
N PRO A 106 20.93 4.08 -4.35
CA PRO A 106 22.21 4.76 -4.18
C PRO A 106 22.95 4.74 -5.52
N MET A 107 23.54 5.88 -5.93
CA MET A 107 24.45 5.86 -7.07
C MET A 107 25.55 4.82 -6.79
N PRO A 108 25.96 4.02 -7.78
CA PRO A 108 27.16 3.19 -7.62
C PRO A 108 28.30 4.12 -7.22
N LEU A 109 29.00 3.76 -6.15
CA LEU A 109 30.17 4.50 -5.65
C LEU A 109 31.36 4.43 -6.63
N ASP A 110 31.22 3.63 -7.69
CA ASP A 110 32.22 3.41 -8.72
C ASP A 110 31.72 4.05 -10.02
N GLY A 111 32.16 5.28 -10.28
CA GLY A 111 31.76 6.07 -11.44
C GLY A 111 32.17 5.42 -12.77
N VAL A 112 31.33 4.56 -13.32
CA VAL A 112 31.41 4.13 -14.72
C VAL A 112 30.04 4.36 -15.36
N ALA A 113 30.05 5.24 -16.36
CA ALA A 113 28.93 5.67 -17.18
C ALA A 113 28.43 4.57 -18.13
#